data_AF-A0A7K8LP08-F1
#
_entry.id   AF-A0A7K8LP08-F1
#
_cell.length_a   1.000
_cell.length_b   1.000
_cell.length_c   1.000
_cell.angle_alpha   90.00
_cell.angle_beta   90.00
_cell.angle_gamma   90.00
#
_symmetry.space_group_name_H-M   'P 1'
#
loop_
_entity.id
_entity.type
_entity.pdbx_description
1 polymer ?
#
loop_
_entity_poly.entity_id
_entity_poly.type
_entity_poly.pdbx_seq_one_letter_code
_entity_poly.pdbx_strand_id
1 'polypeptide(L)'
;AVPFQVHRRLLYDDNRGVGEPLVELGANHQGLVVRGRHLLLLDAAESAAERHRLLAQELVMAPYAVLAPGGGPSYGRGQPPLREFSALRRELPPNVHLLTLTPWEDGALLLRLEHQFERGESLNASQPVTIDLLNLFSAFTITSLEEMSLAGDVP
;
A
#
# COMPACT_ATOMS: atom_id res chain seq x y z
N ALA A 1 -19.40 19.01 11.30
CA ALA A 1 -17.92 18.99 11.14
C ALA A 1 -17.40 17.66 11.67
N VAL A 2 -16.48 17.00 10.97
CA VAL A 2 -15.85 15.75 11.44
C VAL A 2 -14.54 16.13 12.14
N PRO A 3 -14.43 16.02 13.47
CA PRO A 3 -13.20 16.38 14.19
C PRO A 3 -12.13 15.30 14.03
N PHE A 4 -10.85 15.71 13.96
CA PHE A 4 -9.69 14.82 13.85
C PHE A 4 -8.53 15.34 14.72
N GLN A 5 -7.89 14.47 15.49
CA GLN A 5 -6.75 14.83 16.35
C GLN A 5 -5.43 14.58 15.62
N VAL A 6 -4.64 15.63 15.37
CA VAL A 6 -3.42 15.56 14.56
C VAL A 6 -2.12 15.36 15.36
N HIS A 7 -2.10 15.77 16.62
CA HIS A 7 -0.94 15.67 17.51
C HIS A 7 -1.36 15.84 18.98
N ARG A 8 -0.54 15.35 19.92
CA ARG A 8 -0.78 15.41 21.36
C ARG A 8 0.49 15.73 22.12
N ARG A 9 0.34 16.54 23.17
CA ARG A 9 1.33 16.75 24.22
C ARG A 9 0.59 16.74 25.56
N LEU A 10 1.09 16.00 26.53
CA LEU A 10 0.52 15.90 27.87
C LEU A 10 1.53 16.42 28.89
N LEU A 11 1.05 17.06 29.96
CA LEU A 11 1.92 17.56 31.04
C LEU A 11 2.11 16.54 32.16
N TYR A 12 1.27 15.50 32.20
CA TYR A 12 1.26 14.48 33.23
C TYR A 12 1.23 13.09 32.60
N ASP A 13 1.86 12.15 33.29
CA ASP A 13 1.76 10.71 33.03
C ASP A 13 0.35 10.21 33.38
N ASP A 14 -0.10 9.17 32.68
CA ASP A 14 -1.42 8.57 32.88
C ASP A 14 -1.40 7.41 33.91
N ASN A 15 -0.25 7.15 34.54
CA ASN A 15 0.03 6.08 35.50
C ASN A 15 -0.25 4.67 34.95
N ARG A 16 -0.03 4.46 33.65
CA ARG A 16 -0.15 3.13 33.01
C ARG A 16 1.16 2.38 32.83
N GLY A 17 2.25 2.89 33.40
CA GLY A 17 3.53 2.18 33.55
C GLY A 17 4.71 2.76 32.80
N VAL A 18 4.51 3.78 31.94
CA VAL A 18 5.62 4.47 31.26
C VAL A 18 6.36 5.39 32.23
N GLY A 19 5.63 6.10 33.11
CA GLY A 19 6.22 6.92 34.17
C GLY A 19 6.74 8.27 33.69
N GLU A 20 6.27 8.75 32.53
CA GLU A 20 6.63 10.05 31.98
C GLU A 20 5.45 10.67 31.23
N PRO A 21 5.31 12.01 31.25
CA PRO A 21 4.31 12.68 30.43
C PRO A 21 4.67 12.58 28.95
N LEU A 22 3.65 12.58 28.06
CA LEU A 22 3.86 12.64 26.61
C LEU A 22 4.40 14.02 26.19
N VAL A 23 5.71 14.22 26.29
CA VAL A 23 6.42 15.47 25.96
C VAL A 23 7.59 15.18 25.02
N GLU A 24 7.31 15.16 23.73
CA GLU A 24 8.33 14.98 22.69
C GLU A 24 9.01 16.32 22.36
N LEU A 25 10.34 16.39 22.54
CA LEU A 25 11.09 17.66 22.43
C LEU A 25 11.61 17.98 21.01
N GLY A 26 11.60 17.01 20.10
CA GLY A 26 12.15 17.16 18.75
C GLY A 26 13.66 17.45 18.73
N ALA A 27 14.22 17.66 17.52
CA ALA A 27 15.66 17.83 17.32
C ALA A 27 16.23 19.15 17.88
N ASN A 28 15.40 20.18 18.03
CA ASN A 28 15.79 21.50 18.54
C ASN A 28 15.45 21.70 20.03
N HIS A 29 14.95 20.67 20.70
CA HIS A 29 14.50 20.70 22.10
C HIS A 29 13.36 21.70 22.41
N GLN A 30 12.60 22.14 21.40
CA GLN A 30 11.51 23.12 21.56
C GLN A 30 10.11 22.51 21.42
N GLY A 31 10.02 21.20 21.22
CA GLY A 31 8.77 20.49 20.95
C GLY A 31 8.79 19.85 19.57
N LEU A 32 8.19 18.67 19.47
CA LEU A 32 8.07 17.96 18.21
C LEU A 32 7.17 18.72 17.23
N VAL A 33 7.68 18.91 16.01
CA VAL A 33 6.89 19.42 14.89
C VAL A 33 6.56 18.24 13.98
N VAL A 34 5.27 17.98 13.81
CA VAL A 34 4.77 16.92 12.93
C VAL A 34 4.22 17.55 11.66
N ARG A 35 4.49 16.93 10.50
CA ARG A 35 3.90 17.30 9.21
C ARG A 35 3.08 16.12 8.70
N GLY A 36 1.82 16.38 8.40
CA GLY A 36 0.90 15.40 7.80
C GLY A 36 0.19 15.98 6.59
N ARG A 37 -0.54 15.12 5.87
CA ARG A 37 -1.43 15.49 4.77
C ARG A 37 -2.79 14.85 5.01
N HIS A 38 -3.84 15.66 4.97
CA HIS A 38 -5.22 15.18 5.03
C HIS A 38 -5.86 15.37 3.66
N LEU A 39 -6.52 14.34 3.17
CA LEU A 39 -7.21 14.33 1.88
C LEU A 39 -8.69 14.10 2.15
N LEU A 40 -9.52 14.97 1.60
CA LEU A 40 -10.98 14.87 1.72
C LEU A 40 -11.54 14.50 0.35
N LEU A 41 -12.20 13.35 0.29
CA LEU A 41 -12.95 12.90 -0.87
C LEU A 41 -14.43 13.19 -0.63
N LEU A 42 -15.06 13.96 -1.53
CA LEU A 42 -16.50 14.17 -1.55
C LEU A 42 -17.07 13.45 -2.77
N ASP A 43 -18.05 12.58 -2.53
CA ASP A 43 -18.64 11.75 -3.57
C ASP A 43 -20.11 11.43 -3.23
N ALA A 44 -20.85 10.92 -4.22
CA ALA A 44 -22.15 10.30 -3.97
C ALA A 44 -21.97 9.00 -3.20
N ALA A 45 -22.91 8.66 -2.32
CA ALA A 45 -22.79 7.50 -1.43
C ALA A 45 -22.62 6.19 -2.20
N GLU A 46 -23.25 6.09 -3.37
CA GLU A 46 -23.26 4.92 -4.24
C GLU A 46 -21.91 4.67 -4.95
N SER A 47 -21.12 5.74 -5.19
CA SER A 47 -19.81 5.66 -5.85
C SER A 47 -18.63 5.88 -4.92
N ALA A 48 -18.88 6.35 -3.69
CA ALA A 48 -17.86 6.73 -2.72
C ALA A 48 -16.90 5.58 -2.40
N ALA A 49 -17.42 4.35 -2.25
CA ALA A 49 -16.60 3.19 -1.93
C ALA A 49 -15.52 2.91 -2.98
N GLU A 50 -15.91 2.91 -4.26
CA GLU A 50 -15.01 2.62 -5.38
C GLU A 50 -13.87 3.63 -5.47
N ARG A 51 -14.19 4.94 -5.41
CA ARG A 51 -13.14 5.97 -5.40
C ARG A 51 -12.31 5.93 -4.12
N HIS A 52 -12.93 5.74 -2.96
CA HIS A 52 -12.22 5.74 -1.68
C HIS A 52 -11.19 4.61 -1.61
N ARG A 53 -11.58 3.37 -1.92
CA ARG A 53 -10.69 2.19 -1.81
C ARG A 53 -9.48 2.31 -2.73
N LEU A 54 -9.73 2.56 -4.02
CA LEU A 54 -8.67 2.65 -5.02
C LEU A 54 -7.71 3.82 -4.74
N LEU A 55 -8.26 5.00 -4.44
CA LEU A 55 -7.43 6.17 -4.12
C LEU A 55 -6.65 5.99 -2.82
N ALA A 56 -7.25 5.36 -1.80
CA ALA A 56 -6.55 5.08 -0.55
C ALA A 56 -5.34 4.16 -0.78
N GLN A 57 -5.49 3.12 -1.60
CA GLN A 57 -4.36 2.26 -1.96
C GLN A 57 -3.27 3.03 -2.71
N GLU A 58 -3.61 3.82 -3.74
CA GLU A 58 -2.65 4.62 -4.50
C GLU A 58 -1.86 5.61 -3.61
N LEU A 59 -2.54 6.18 -2.62
CA LEU A 59 -1.92 7.13 -1.68
C LEU A 59 -0.98 6.45 -0.70
N VAL A 60 -1.33 5.25 -0.23
CA VAL A 60 -0.49 4.46 0.69
C VAL A 60 0.68 3.84 -0.06
N MET A 61 0.47 3.38 -1.30
CA MET A 61 1.46 2.74 -2.15
C MET A 61 1.97 3.67 -3.26
N ALA A 62 2.21 4.92 -2.88
CA ALA A 62 2.75 5.89 -3.82
C ALA A 62 4.12 5.44 -4.38
N PRO A 63 4.41 5.71 -5.66
CA PRO A 63 5.67 5.31 -6.26
C PRO A 63 6.87 5.99 -5.56
N TYR A 64 7.94 5.24 -5.39
CA TYR A 64 9.19 5.77 -4.84
C TYR A 64 9.99 6.49 -5.94
N ALA A 65 10.34 7.75 -5.69
CA ALA A 65 11.28 8.46 -6.54
C ALA A 65 12.70 7.97 -6.26
N VAL A 66 13.33 7.33 -7.25
CA VAL A 66 14.73 6.90 -7.17
C VAL A 66 15.60 7.92 -7.90
N LEU A 67 16.61 8.44 -7.20
CA LEU A 67 17.60 9.36 -7.77
C LEU A 67 18.93 8.61 -7.91
N ALA A 68 19.57 8.73 -9.07
CA ALA A 68 20.89 8.18 -9.33
C ALA A 68 21.83 9.29 -9.82
N PRO A 69 23.15 9.23 -9.52
CA PRO A 69 24.12 10.14 -10.11
C PRO A 69 24.00 10.13 -11.64
N GLY A 70 23.81 11.30 -12.23
CA GLY A 70 23.71 11.43 -13.68
C GLY A 70 25.08 11.23 -14.34
N GLY A 71 25.16 10.27 -15.27
CA GLY A 71 26.27 10.15 -16.23
C GLY A 71 25.81 10.00 -17.68
N GLY A 72 24.49 9.87 -17.89
CA GLY A 72 23.85 9.83 -19.20
C GLY A 72 23.26 11.19 -19.59
N PRO A 73 22.78 11.33 -20.84
CA PRO A 73 22.09 12.53 -21.28
C PRO A 73 20.90 12.87 -20.36
N SER A 74 20.67 14.16 -20.14
CA SER A 74 19.49 14.64 -19.41
C SER A 74 18.22 14.03 -19.98
N TYR A 75 17.30 13.60 -19.11
CA TYR A 75 15.97 13.17 -19.51
C TYR A 75 15.34 14.25 -20.39
N GLY A 76 15.02 13.89 -21.63
CA GLY A 76 14.50 14.79 -22.65
C GLY A 76 13.31 14.17 -23.35
N ARG A 77 12.34 15.00 -23.75
CA ARG A 77 11.17 14.57 -24.50
C ARG A 77 11.62 13.91 -25.82
N GLY A 78 11.39 12.60 -25.97
CA GLY A 78 11.81 11.83 -27.15
C GLY A 78 13.05 10.94 -26.95
N GLN A 79 13.68 10.95 -25.77
CA GLN A 79 14.62 9.88 -25.43
C GLN A 79 13.85 8.60 -25.08
N PRO A 80 14.35 7.40 -25.45
CA PRO A 80 13.71 6.15 -25.04
C PRO A 80 13.66 6.12 -23.51
N PRO A 81 12.51 5.73 -22.92
CA PRO A 81 12.39 5.66 -21.47
C PRO A 81 13.51 4.78 -20.89
N LEU A 82 13.96 5.14 -19.69
CA LEU A 82 14.71 4.21 -18.85
C LEU A 82 13.94 2.89 -18.84
N ARG A 83 14.62 1.75 -19.01
CA ARG A 83 13.98 0.44 -19.17
C ARG A 83 12.86 0.27 -18.14
N GLU A 84 11.63 0.22 -18.61
CA GLU A 84 10.47 -0.11 -17.79
C GLU A 84 10.51 -1.61 -17.49
N PHE A 85 10.23 -1.97 -16.24
CA PHE A 85 10.14 -3.34 -15.80
C PHE A 85 8.81 -3.54 -15.08
N SER A 86 8.08 -4.57 -15.50
CA SER A 86 6.94 -5.11 -14.78
C SER A 86 7.13 -6.60 -14.60
N ALA A 87 6.97 -7.08 -13.38
CA ALA A 87 6.91 -8.50 -13.08
C ALA A 87 5.55 -9.12 -13.44
N LEU A 88 4.54 -8.32 -13.78
CA LEU A 88 3.21 -8.76 -14.19
C LEU A 88 3.10 -8.74 -15.72
N ARG A 89 2.45 -9.77 -16.29
CA ARG A 89 2.12 -9.83 -17.73
C ARG A 89 0.93 -8.95 -18.11
N ARG A 90 0.04 -8.71 -17.14
CA ARG A 90 -1.17 -7.90 -17.26
C ARG A 90 -1.46 -7.24 -15.92
N GLU A 91 -2.12 -6.09 -15.95
CA GLU A 91 -2.59 -5.45 -14.73
C GLU A 91 -3.57 -6.35 -13.97
N LEU A 92 -3.55 -6.26 -12.65
CA LEU A 92 -4.55 -6.93 -11.82
C LEU A 92 -5.91 -6.26 -12.00
N PRO A 93 -7.02 -7.01 -11.87
CA PRO A 93 -8.35 -6.41 -11.79
C PRO A 93 -8.40 -5.34 -10.68
N PRO A 94 -9.09 -4.20 -10.86
CA PRO A 94 -9.07 -3.10 -9.90
C PRO A 94 -9.53 -3.48 -8.49
N ASN A 95 -10.37 -4.51 -8.35
CA ASN A 95 -10.83 -5.04 -7.07
C ASN A 95 -9.85 -5.99 -6.38
N VAL A 96 -8.69 -6.27 -6.99
CA VAL A 96 -7.65 -7.16 -6.48
C VAL A 96 -6.39 -6.37 -6.18
N HIS A 97 -5.81 -6.60 -5.02
CA HIS A 97 -4.54 -6.00 -4.63
C HIS A 97 -3.49 -7.07 -4.27
N LEU A 98 -2.26 -6.89 -4.78
CA LEU A 98 -1.10 -7.69 -4.41
C LEU A 98 -0.53 -7.21 -3.08
N LEU A 99 -1.02 -7.80 -1.98
CA LEU A 99 -0.63 -7.43 -0.62
C LEU A 99 0.78 -7.89 -0.26
N THR A 100 1.22 -9.05 -0.74
CA THR A 100 2.56 -9.57 -0.45
C THR A 100 3.11 -10.37 -1.62
N LEU A 101 4.38 -10.12 -1.96
CA LEU A 101 5.20 -10.97 -2.81
C LEU A 101 6.63 -10.96 -2.24
N THR A 102 7.02 -12.03 -1.56
CA THR A 102 8.32 -12.13 -0.90
C THR A 102 8.92 -13.53 -1.06
N PRO A 103 10.26 -13.67 -1.11
CA PRO A 103 10.92 -14.95 -0.92
C PRO A 103 10.47 -15.63 0.36
N TRP A 104 10.36 -16.95 0.31
CA TRP A 104 10.02 -17.83 1.42
C TRP A 104 11.03 -19.00 1.50
N GLU A 105 10.72 -19.99 2.33
CA GLU A 105 11.53 -21.19 2.52
C GLU A 105 11.66 -22.01 1.23
N ASP A 106 12.78 -22.73 1.10
CA ASP A 106 13.08 -23.66 0.01
C ASP A 106 12.94 -23.07 -1.42
N GLY A 107 13.17 -21.77 -1.55
CA GLY A 107 13.07 -21.06 -2.84
C GLY A 107 11.64 -20.82 -3.31
N ALA A 108 10.64 -21.05 -2.45
CA ALA A 108 9.26 -20.68 -2.70
C ALA A 108 9.05 -19.16 -2.58
N LEU A 109 7.88 -18.70 -3.02
CA LEU A 109 7.41 -17.33 -2.85
C LEU A 109 6.14 -17.34 -2.02
N LEU A 110 6.04 -16.42 -1.08
CA LEU A 110 4.80 -16.13 -0.37
C LEU A 110 4.04 -15.04 -1.11
N LEU A 111 2.88 -15.43 -1.66
CA LEU A 111 1.98 -14.58 -2.42
C LEU A 111 0.70 -14.35 -1.61
N ARG A 112 0.32 -13.08 -1.39
CA ARG A 112 -0.99 -12.71 -0.83
C ARG A 112 -1.72 -11.78 -1.77
N LEU A 113 -2.93 -12.17 -2.13
CA LEU A 113 -3.88 -11.34 -2.88
C LEU A 113 -5.06 -11.03 -1.98
N GLU A 114 -5.55 -9.80 -2.01
CA GLU A 114 -6.76 -9.40 -1.30
C GLU A 114 -7.81 -8.85 -2.27
N HIS A 115 -9.07 -9.06 -1.90
CA HIS A 115 -10.19 -8.39 -2.54
C HIS A 115 -10.47 -7.08 -1.78
N GLN A 116 -10.33 -5.93 -2.43
CA GLN A 116 -10.36 -4.62 -1.75
C GLN A 116 -11.76 -4.19 -1.29
N PHE A 117 -12.81 -4.80 -1.87
CA PHE A 117 -14.19 -4.41 -1.65
C PHE A 117 -14.93 -5.43 -0.79
N GLU A 118 -15.74 -4.94 0.14
CA GLU A 118 -16.70 -5.74 0.88
C GLU A 118 -17.89 -6.14 -0.02
N ARG A 119 -18.64 -7.17 0.37
CA ARG A 119 -19.85 -7.60 -0.32
C ARG A 119 -20.86 -6.46 -0.40
N GLY A 120 -21.21 -6.06 -1.63
CA GLY A 120 -22.22 -5.03 -1.89
C GLY A 120 -21.75 -3.59 -1.65
N GLU A 121 -20.46 -3.37 -1.41
CA GLU A 121 -19.86 -2.04 -1.23
C GLU A 121 -19.85 -1.23 -2.55
N SER A 122 -19.66 -1.91 -3.69
CA SER A 122 -19.82 -1.38 -5.05
C SER A 122 -20.64 -2.36 -5.88
N LEU A 123 -21.49 -1.85 -6.77
CA LEU A 123 -22.27 -2.67 -7.70
C LEU A 123 -21.36 -3.53 -8.60
N ASN A 124 -20.24 -2.96 -9.03
CA ASN A 124 -19.33 -3.59 -9.99
C ASN A 124 -18.09 -4.18 -9.31
N ALA A 125 -17.45 -3.42 -8.40
CA ALA A 125 -16.16 -3.80 -7.84
C ALA A 125 -16.26 -4.84 -6.71
N SER A 126 -17.45 -5.07 -6.15
CA SER A 126 -17.68 -6.13 -5.14
C SER A 126 -17.96 -7.51 -5.74
N GLN A 127 -17.93 -7.66 -7.07
CA GLN A 127 -18.22 -8.94 -7.72
C GLN A 127 -17.04 -9.91 -7.60
N PRO A 128 -17.30 -11.23 -7.51
CA PRO A 128 -16.25 -12.24 -7.52
C PRO A 128 -15.34 -12.12 -8.74
N VAL A 129 -14.06 -12.42 -8.57
CA VAL A 129 -13.05 -12.34 -9.62
C VAL A 129 -12.16 -13.57 -9.60
N THR A 130 -11.81 -14.06 -10.79
CA THR A 130 -10.92 -15.21 -10.98
C THR A 130 -9.61 -14.74 -11.60
N ILE A 131 -8.48 -15.19 -11.04
CA ILE A 131 -7.14 -14.80 -11.47
C ILE A 131 -6.38 -16.06 -11.90
N ASP A 132 -5.81 -16.02 -13.10
CA ASP A 132 -4.90 -17.06 -13.58
C ASP A 132 -3.48 -16.77 -13.07
N LEU A 133 -3.13 -17.35 -11.91
CA LEU A 133 -1.82 -17.18 -11.28
C LEU A 133 -0.68 -17.72 -12.15
N LEU A 134 -0.90 -18.83 -12.86
CA LEU A 134 0.13 -19.49 -13.67
C LEU A 134 0.63 -18.59 -14.81
N ASN A 135 -0.22 -17.66 -15.28
CA ASN A 135 0.09 -16.70 -16.33
C ASN A 135 0.06 -15.23 -15.85
N LEU A 136 0.21 -15.02 -14.54
CA LEU A 136 0.21 -13.66 -13.98
C LEU A 136 1.58 -12.99 -14.12
N PHE A 137 2.66 -13.72 -13.82
CA PHE A 137 4.00 -13.15 -13.72
C PHE A 137 4.84 -13.34 -14.99
N SER A 138 5.55 -12.29 -15.40
CA SER A 138 6.49 -12.26 -16.53
C SER A 138 7.92 -12.63 -16.09
N ALA A 139 8.25 -12.35 -14.83
CA ALA A 139 9.61 -12.47 -14.30
C ALA A 139 9.98 -13.89 -13.85
N PHE A 140 8.99 -14.74 -13.57
CA PHE A 140 9.16 -16.13 -13.15
C PHE A 140 7.97 -16.98 -13.57
N THR A 141 8.10 -18.30 -13.46
CA THR A 141 7.04 -19.28 -13.75
C THR A 141 6.67 -19.99 -12.46
N ILE A 142 5.37 -20.01 -12.14
CA ILE A 142 4.82 -20.77 -11.01
C ILE A 142 4.68 -22.23 -11.43
N THR A 143 5.34 -23.14 -10.71
CA THR A 143 5.31 -24.59 -10.97
C THR A 143 4.38 -25.36 -10.05
N SER A 144 4.12 -24.83 -8.85
CA SER A 144 3.21 -25.39 -7.85
C SER A 144 2.60 -24.27 -7.01
N LEU A 145 1.43 -24.54 -6.46
CA LEU A 145 0.72 -23.65 -5.54
C LEU A 145 0.20 -24.50 -4.37
N GLU A 146 0.34 -23.97 -3.17
CA GLU A 146 -0.25 -24.51 -1.95
C GLU A 146 -0.96 -23.34 -1.26
N GLU A 147 -2.25 -23.50 -1.01
CA GLU A 147 -3.00 -22.52 -0.21
C GLU A 147 -2.60 -22.71 1.26
N MET A 148 -2.44 -21.60 1.96
CA MET A 148 -1.99 -21.57 3.34
C MET A 148 -2.84 -20.59 4.14
N SER A 149 -2.76 -20.72 5.47
CA SER A 149 -3.20 -19.75 6.46
C SER A 149 -2.66 -18.34 6.14
N LEU A 150 -3.30 -17.31 6.69
CA LEU A 150 -2.83 -15.92 6.51
C LEU A 150 -1.38 -15.73 6.96
N ALA A 151 -0.93 -16.44 8.00
CA ALA A 151 0.43 -16.37 8.50
C ALA A 151 1.43 -17.11 7.58
N GLY A 152 0.96 -18.02 6.72
CA GLY A 152 1.80 -18.81 5.82
C GLY A 152 2.50 -20.00 6.49
N ASP A 153 1.97 -20.46 7.63
CA ASP A 153 2.57 -21.48 8.51
C ASP A 153 1.82 -22.82 8.52
N VAL A 154 0.57 -22.83 8.05
CA VAL A 154 -0.30 -24.01 8.00
C VAL A 154 -1.03 -24.03 6.65
N PRO A 155 -1.14 -25.18 5.97
CA PRO A 155 -2.01 -25.33 4.79
C PRO A 155 -3.50 -25.11 5.11
#